data_AF-A0A4R1BT69-F1
#
_entry.id   AF-A0A4R1BT69-F1
#
_cell.length_a   1.000
_cell.length_b   1.000
_cell.length_c   1.000
_cell.angle_alpha   90.00
_cell.angle_beta   90.00
_cell.angle_gamma   90.00
#
_symmetry.space_group_name_H-M   'P 1'
#
loop_
_entity.id
_entity.type
_entity.pdbx_description
1 polymer ?
#
loop_
_entity_poly.entity_id
_entity_poly.type
_entity_poly.pdbx_seq_one_letter_code
_entity_poly.pdbx_strand_id
1 'polypeptide(L)'
;MATSASRRRQRSTRLTVATVLLVIAAVVVIAGVASGSFVLTAGAAIAALVLGAAATKITASELAQSRREAAADRARQAREYSELTAVRAKENAAFIAGMETRIEERQKLIGELELALSGAQRTVAETTLKLGQEARRAEQAETRLLDESRRLDDAETRAAEAIVTVAELEQELVDLKAELHAWQDAATAPKRATA
;
A
#
# COMPACT_ATOMS: atom_id res chain seq x y z
N MET A 1 -31.91 -4.46 15.23
CA MET A 1 -32.94 -5.38 14.68
C MET A 1 -34.14 -5.33 15.61
N ALA A 2 -35.29 -4.84 15.14
CA ALA A 2 -36.49 -4.78 15.97
C ALA A 2 -36.99 -6.19 16.28
N THR A 3 -37.02 -6.56 17.56
CA THR A 3 -37.48 -7.86 18.04
C THR A 3 -38.98 -8.03 17.79
N SER A 4 -39.38 -9.28 17.52
CA SER A 4 -40.75 -9.77 17.30
C SER A 4 -41.75 -9.41 18.42
N ALA A 5 -41.27 -8.88 19.56
CA ALA A 5 -42.05 -8.42 20.69
C ALA A 5 -42.91 -7.17 20.42
N SER A 6 -42.55 -6.31 19.45
CA SER A 6 -43.36 -5.13 19.07
C SER A 6 -44.68 -5.46 18.37
N ARG A 7 -44.84 -6.72 17.90
CA ARG A 7 -45.98 -7.14 17.09
C ARG A 7 -47.21 -7.51 17.92
N ARG A 8 -47.06 -7.73 19.24
CA ARG A 8 -48.17 -8.02 20.15
C ARG A 8 -48.72 -6.69 20.70
N ARG A 9 -49.35 -5.91 19.81
CA ARG A 9 -50.07 -4.69 20.19
C ARG A 9 -51.00 -5.02 21.37
N GLN A 10 -50.86 -4.26 22.45
CA GLN A 10 -51.69 -4.36 23.65
C GLN A 10 -53.16 -4.33 23.24
N ARG A 11 -53.97 -5.28 23.75
CA ARG A 11 -55.40 -5.35 23.40
C ARG A 11 -56.07 -4.05 23.85
N SER A 12 -56.62 -3.29 22.90
CA SER A 12 -57.30 -2.03 23.19
C SER A 12 -58.49 -2.29 24.11
N THR A 13 -58.51 -1.64 25.27
CA THR A 13 -59.61 -1.73 26.25
C THR A 13 -60.96 -1.42 25.61
N ARG A 14 -60.99 -0.53 24.60
CA ARG A 14 -62.22 -0.16 23.85
C ARG A 14 -62.77 -1.32 23.03
N LEU A 15 -61.90 -2.09 22.36
CA LEU A 15 -62.29 -3.31 21.64
C LEU A 15 -62.77 -4.40 22.59
N THR A 16 -62.15 -4.51 23.77
CA THR A 16 -62.63 -5.42 24.83
C THR A 16 -64.03 -5.03 25.30
N VAL A 17 -64.29 -3.74 25.56
CA VAL A 17 -65.61 -3.24 25.96
C VAL A 17 -66.66 -3.51 24.87
N ALA A 18 -66.35 -3.22 23.60
CA ALA A 18 -67.25 -3.51 22.49
C ALA A 18 -67.60 -5.01 22.40
N THR A 19 -66.61 -5.88 22.61
CA THR A 19 -66.82 -7.33 22.63
C THR A 19 -67.71 -7.77 23.79
N VAL A 20 -67.48 -7.22 24.99
CA VAL A 20 -68.31 -7.51 26.18
C VAL A 20 -69.76 -7.06 25.97
N LEU A 21 -69.99 -5.88 25.36
CA LEU A 21 -71.34 -5.40 25.04
C LEU A 21 -72.09 -6.36 24.11
N LEU A 22 -71.42 -6.91 23.10
CA LEU A 22 -72.01 -7.91 22.20
C LEU A 22 -72.34 -9.23 22.91
N VAL A 23 -71.47 -9.68 23.82
CA VAL A 23 -71.73 -10.87 24.63
C VAL A 23 -72.94 -10.65 25.55
N ILE A 24 -73.04 -9.49 26.22
CA ILE A 24 -74.19 -9.14 27.06
C ILE A 24 -75.47 -9.11 26.23
N ALA A 25 -75.44 -8.48 25.05
CA ALA A 25 -76.58 -8.44 24.14
C ALA A 25 -77.07 -9.86 23.77
N ALA A 26 -76.15 -10.76 23.44
CA ALA A 26 -76.49 -12.14 23.13
C ALA A 26 -77.12 -12.88 24.33
N VAL A 27 -76.55 -12.73 25.53
CA VAL A 27 -77.08 -13.36 26.75
C VAL A 27 -78.48 -12.85 27.07
N VAL A 28 -78.72 -11.54 26.95
CA VAL A 28 -80.04 -10.93 27.20
C VAL A 28 -81.10 -11.45 26.23
N VAL A 29 -80.76 -11.62 24.94
CA VAL A 29 -81.68 -12.20 23.95
C VAL A 29 -81.99 -13.66 24.26
N ILE A 30 -80.98 -14.47 24.60
CA ILE A 30 -81.16 -15.89 24.97
C ILE A 30 -82.07 -16.01 26.19
N ALA A 31 -81.85 -15.20 27.23
CA ALA A 31 -82.68 -15.19 28.43
C ALA A 31 -84.12 -14.74 28.13
N GLY A 32 -84.28 -13.73 27.26
CA GLY A 32 -85.60 -13.27 26.79
C GLY A 32 -86.39 -14.39 26.12
N VAL A 33 -85.76 -15.12 25.19
CA VAL A 33 -86.39 -16.27 24.49
C VAL A 33 -86.74 -17.40 25.46
N ALA A 34 -85.82 -17.76 26.37
CA ALA A 34 -86.03 -18.83 27.34
C ALA A 34 -87.20 -18.57 28.30
N SER A 35 -87.56 -17.30 28.53
CA SER A 35 -88.70 -16.93 29.37
C SER A 35 -90.07 -17.26 28.76
N GLY A 36 -90.15 -17.48 27.44
CA GLY A 36 -91.41 -17.68 26.72
C GLY A 36 -92.32 -16.44 26.63
N SER A 37 -91.91 -15.30 27.19
CA SER A 37 -92.69 -14.06 27.18
C SER A 37 -92.38 -13.21 25.95
N PHE A 38 -93.42 -12.90 25.18
CA PHE A 38 -93.31 -12.05 24.00
C PHE A 38 -92.79 -10.64 24.33
N VAL A 39 -93.29 -10.03 25.41
CA VAL A 39 -92.91 -8.67 25.81
C VAL A 39 -91.43 -8.62 26.24
N LEU A 40 -90.95 -9.61 27.00
CA LEU A 40 -89.55 -9.68 27.40
C LEU A 40 -88.63 -9.93 26.20
N THR A 41 -89.06 -10.76 25.25
CA THR A 41 -88.30 -11.01 24.02
C THR A 41 -88.19 -9.76 23.14
N ALA A 42 -89.29 -9.02 22.97
CA ALA A 42 -89.28 -7.76 22.21
C ALA A 42 -88.38 -6.70 22.87
N GLY A 43 -88.45 -6.56 24.20
CA GLY A 43 -87.57 -5.67 24.96
C GLY A 43 -86.09 -6.06 24.84
N ALA A 44 -85.78 -7.35 24.95
CA ALA A 44 -84.43 -7.88 24.78
C ALA A 44 -83.87 -7.62 23.37
N ALA A 45 -84.69 -7.75 22.32
CA ALA A 45 -84.31 -7.46 20.95
C ALA A 45 -83.95 -5.98 20.76
N ILE A 46 -84.75 -5.05 21.29
CA ILE A 46 -84.46 -3.61 21.23
C ILE A 46 -83.16 -3.29 21.98
N ALA A 47 -82.99 -3.83 23.20
CA ALA A 47 -81.77 -3.64 23.98
C ALA A 47 -80.53 -4.17 23.23
N ALA A 48 -80.63 -5.33 22.59
CA ALA A 48 -79.55 -5.92 21.80
C ALA A 48 -79.17 -5.05 20.59
N LEU A 49 -80.14 -4.45 19.90
CA LEU A 49 -79.87 -3.51 18.79
C LEU A 49 -79.12 -2.26 19.28
N VAL A 50 -79.50 -1.71 20.44
CA VAL A 50 -78.82 -0.53 21.02
C VAL A 50 -77.38 -0.88 21.43
N LEU A 51 -77.18 -2.02 22.12
CA LEU A 51 -75.86 -2.50 22.52
C LEU A 51 -74.97 -2.82 21.30
N GLY A 52 -75.54 -3.44 20.28
CA GLY A 52 -74.86 -3.72 19.01
C GLY A 52 -74.43 -2.44 18.28
N ALA A 53 -75.33 -1.46 18.16
CA ALA A 53 -75.01 -0.16 17.54
C ALA A 53 -73.89 0.57 18.30
N ALA A 54 -73.91 0.54 19.64
CA ALA A 54 -72.84 1.11 20.46
C ALA A 54 -71.50 0.39 20.23
N ALA A 55 -71.48 -0.94 20.21
CA ALA A 55 -70.29 -1.74 19.94
C ALA A 55 -69.70 -1.46 18.54
N THR A 56 -70.55 -1.34 17.50
CA THR A 56 -70.12 -0.99 16.14
C THR A 56 -69.52 0.41 16.08
N LYS A 57 -70.13 1.40 16.73
CA LYS A 57 -69.60 2.77 16.78
C LYS A 57 -68.23 2.81 17.46
N ILE A 58 -68.07 2.13 18.59
CA ILE A 58 -66.77 2.04 19.29
C ILE A 58 -65.72 1.43 18.37
N THR A 59 -66.03 0.29 17.74
CA THR A 59 -65.11 -0.42 16.83
C THR A 59 -64.72 0.44 15.63
N ALA A 60 -65.69 1.14 15.02
CA ALA A 60 -65.46 2.01 13.88
C ALA A 60 -64.55 3.20 14.24
N SER A 61 -64.79 3.83 15.39
CA SER A 61 -63.95 4.95 15.86
C SER A 61 -62.51 4.53 16.16
N GLU A 62 -62.33 3.36 16.77
CA GLU A 62 -61.01 2.80 17.07
C GLU A 62 -60.25 2.41 15.79
N LEU A 63 -60.94 1.83 14.80
CA LEU A 63 -60.34 1.50 13.52
C LEU A 63 -59.88 2.76 12.78
N ALA A 64 -60.71 3.81 12.76
CA ALA A 64 -60.35 5.09 12.14
C ALA A 64 -59.14 5.73 12.83
N GLN A 65 -59.11 5.73 14.16
CA GLN A 65 -57.98 6.23 14.94
C GLN A 65 -56.70 5.43 14.67
N SER A 66 -56.78 4.09 14.75
CA SER A 66 -55.65 3.20 14.49
C SER A 66 -55.07 3.35 13.08
N ARG A 67 -55.93 3.58 12.07
CA ARG A 67 -55.48 3.87 10.70
C ARG A 67 -54.71 5.20 10.60
N ARG A 68 -55.19 6.25 11.29
CA ARG A 68 -54.52 7.57 11.31
C ARG A 68 -53.17 7.49 12.01
N GLU A 69 -53.11 6.84 13.17
CA GLU A 69 -51.86 6.61 13.90
C GLU A 69 -50.87 5.82 13.04
N ALA A 70 -51.30 4.73 12.41
CA ALA A 70 -50.44 3.94 11.54
C ALA A 70 -49.92 4.74 10.33
N ALA A 71 -50.73 5.65 9.76
CA ALA A 71 -50.29 6.54 8.70
C ALA A 71 -49.27 7.57 9.20
N ALA A 72 -49.50 8.15 10.37
CA ALA A 72 -48.59 9.10 11.01
C ALA A 72 -47.25 8.44 11.38
N ASP A 73 -47.27 7.21 11.91
CA ASP A 73 -46.08 6.45 12.25
C ASP A 73 -45.25 6.12 11.00
N ARG A 74 -45.89 5.69 9.90
CA ARG A 74 -45.18 5.45 8.64
C ARG A 74 -44.58 6.74 8.08
N ALA A 75 -45.31 7.85 8.15
CA ALA A 75 -44.79 9.14 7.71
C ALA A 75 -43.59 9.58 8.55
N ARG A 76 -43.62 9.36 9.86
CA ARG A 76 -42.50 9.64 10.77
C ARG A 76 -41.29 8.78 10.44
N GLN A 77 -41.49 7.46 10.31
CA GLN A 77 -40.42 6.53 9.93
C GLN A 77 -39.79 6.93 8.59
N ALA A 78 -40.60 7.28 7.58
CA ALA A 78 -40.09 7.72 6.30
C ALA A 78 -39.20 8.98 6.41
N ARG A 79 -39.59 9.94 7.25
CA ARG A 79 -38.78 11.15 7.52
C ARG A 79 -37.48 10.80 8.22
N GLU A 80 -37.53 10.02 9.30
CA GLU A 80 -36.34 9.58 10.05
C GLU A 80 -35.36 8.81 9.14
N TYR A 81 -35.87 7.90 8.29
CA TYR A 81 -35.06 7.21 7.30
C TYR A 81 -34.47 8.16 6.25
N SER A 82 -35.22 9.16 5.77
CA SER A 82 -34.70 10.13 4.82
C SER A 82 -33.61 11.02 5.42
N GLU A 83 -33.75 11.41 6.69
CA GLU A 83 -32.77 12.20 7.42
C GLU A 83 -31.49 11.39 7.64
N LEU A 84 -31.62 10.14 8.12
CA LEU A 84 -30.49 9.24 8.28
C LEU A 84 -29.78 8.97 6.96
N THR A 85 -30.53 8.79 5.87
CA THR A 85 -29.97 8.59 4.53
C THR A 85 -29.22 9.83 4.06
N ALA A 86 -29.77 11.03 4.29
CA ALA A 86 -29.11 12.29 3.94
C ALA A 86 -27.80 12.49 4.71
N VAL A 87 -27.77 12.17 6.01
CA VAL A 87 -26.55 12.21 6.82
C VAL A 87 -25.50 11.25 6.28
N ARG A 88 -25.87 9.97 6.07
CA ARG A 88 -24.95 8.96 5.52
C ARG A 88 -24.45 9.31 4.13
N ALA A 89 -25.30 9.89 3.28
CA ALA A 89 -24.89 10.34 1.95
C ALA A 89 -23.82 11.45 2.02
N LYS A 90 -23.97 12.40 2.95
CA LYS A 90 -22.97 13.45 3.20
C LYS A 90 -21.66 12.87 3.73
N GLU A 91 -21.74 11.98 4.71
CA GLU A 91 -20.56 11.30 5.28
C GLU A 91 -19.82 10.49 4.21
N ASN A 92 -20.55 9.72 3.39
CA ASN A 92 -19.96 8.93 2.33
C ASN A 92 -19.34 9.80 1.22
N ALA A 93 -19.98 10.92 0.86
CA ALA A 93 -19.42 11.87 -0.10
C ALA A 93 -18.11 12.49 0.43
N ALA A 94 -18.07 12.90 1.70
CA ALA A 94 -16.85 13.42 2.33
C ALA A 94 -15.75 12.36 2.42
N PHE A 95 -16.10 11.11 2.71
CA PHE A 95 -15.17 9.99 2.73
C PHE A 95 -14.56 9.74 1.34
N ILE A 96 -15.39 9.69 0.30
CA ILE A 96 -14.94 9.48 -1.08
C ILE A 96 -13.99 10.61 -1.50
N ALA A 97 -14.35 11.87 -1.26
CA ALA A 97 -13.49 13.01 -1.57
C ALA A 97 -12.13 12.92 -0.83
N GLY A 98 -12.15 12.58 0.46
CA GLY A 98 -10.93 12.40 1.23
C GLY A 98 -10.09 11.17 0.82
N MET A 99 -10.69 10.17 0.18
CA MET A 99 -9.97 9.04 -0.41
C MET A 99 -9.37 9.40 -1.77
N GLU A 100 -10.09 10.16 -2.58
CA GLU A 100 -9.62 10.67 -3.88
C GLU A 100 -8.36 11.52 -3.70
N THR A 101 -8.38 12.50 -2.80
CA THR A 101 -7.18 13.31 -2.47
C THR A 101 -6.00 12.45 -2.04
N ARG A 102 -6.22 11.45 -1.17
CA ARG A 102 -5.14 10.56 -0.71
C ARG A 102 -4.59 9.67 -1.83
N ILE A 103 -5.43 9.27 -2.79
CA ILE A 103 -4.99 8.51 -3.96
C ILE A 103 -4.13 9.40 -4.86
N GLU A 104 -4.57 10.62 -5.14
CA GLU A 104 -3.80 11.59 -5.94
C GLU A 104 -2.44 11.90 -5.32
N GLU A 105 -2.40 12.17 -4.01
CA GLU A 105 -1.14 12.40 -3.28
C GLU A 105 -0.20 11.20 -3.41
N ARG A 106 -0.71 9.98 -3.25
CA ARG A 106 0.10 8.76 -3.39
C ARG A 106 0.58 8.54 -4.81
N GLN A 107 -0.25 8.80 -5.83
CA GLN A 107 0.14 8.69 -7.23
C GLN A 107 1.26 9.68 -7.56
N LYS A 108 1.18 10.91 -7.05
CA LYS A 108 2.24 11.91 -7.20
C LYS A 108 3.55 11.43 -6.56
N LEU A 109 3.50 10.93 -5.32
CA LEU A 109 4.67 10.40 -4.63
C LEU A 109 5.28 9.19 -5.37
N ILE A 110 4.45 8.29 -5.91
CA ILE A 110 4.92 7.16 -6.72
C ILE A 110 5.65 7.69 -7.97
N GLY A 111 5.08 8.66 -8.69
CA GLY A 111 5.73 9.25 -9.86
C GLY A 111 7.07 9.93 -9.53
N GLU A 112 7.14 10.64 -8.40
CA GLU A 112 8.40 11.25 -7.92
C GLU A 112 9.45 10.17 -7.58
N LEU A 113 9.05 9.08 -6.94
CA LEU A 113 9.93 7.95 -6.61
C LEU A 113 10.40 7.21 -7.86
N GLU A 114 9.53 6.98 -8.83
CA GLU A 114 9.88 6.36 -10.11
C GLU A 114 10.90 7.20 -10.88
N LEU A 115 10.71 8.52 -10.92
CA LEU A 115 11.65 9.44 -11.54
C LEU A 115 13.01 9.41 -10.83
N ALA A 116 13.01 9.50 -9.49
CA ALA A 116 14.23 9.45 -8.69
C ALA A 116 14.97 8.11 -8.86
N LEU A 117 14.25 6.99 -8.89
CA LEU A 117 14.80 5.67 -9.11
C LEU A 117 15.44 5.55 -10.49
N SER A 118 14.77 6.02 -11.54
CA SER A 118 15.31 6.01 -12.91
C SER A 118 16.59 6.86 -13.01
N GLY A 119 16.63 8.03 -12.35
CA GLY A 119 17.81 8.89 -12.28
C GLY A 119 18.97 8.23 -11.53
N ALA A 120 18.68 7.56 -10.41
CA ALA A 120 19.68 6.81 -9.65
C ALA A 120 20.25 5.64 -10.48
N GLN A 121 19.41 4.87 -11.16
CA GLN A 121 19.83 3.77 -12.04
C GLN A 121 20.72 4.26 -13.18
N ARG A 122 20.37 5.39 -13.80
CA ARG A 122 21.20 6.01 -14.84
C ARG A 122 22.56 6.44 -14.30
N THR A 123 22.57 7.07 -13.12
CA THR A 123 23.82 7.49 -12.47
C THR A 123 24.71 6.28 -12.17
N VAL A 124 24.14 5.19 -11.67
CA VAL A 124 24.87 3.93 -11.40
C VAL A 124 25.44 3.34 -12.70
N ALA A 125 24.68 3.35 -13.80
CA ALA A 125 25.18 2.87 -15.08
C ALA A 125 26.35 3.75 -15.59
N GLU A 126 26.23 5.07 -15.50
CA GLU A 126 27.28 6.01 -15.90
C GLU A 126 28.55 5.88 -15.04
N THR A 127 28.43 5.73 -13.73
CA THR A 127 29.58 5.53 -12.84
C THR A 127 30.24 4.17 -13.07
N THR A 128 29.46 3.12 -13.30
CA THR A 128 29.99 1.79 -13.64
C THR A 128 30.77 1.81 -14.95
N LEU A 129 30.25 2.51 -15.97
CA LEU A 129 30.94 2.68 -17.25
C LEU A 129 32.26 3.46 -17.10
N LYS A 130 32.25 4.57 -16.35
CA LYS A 130 33.47 5.36 -16.06
C LYS A 130 34.49 4.53 -15.30
N LEU A 131 34.07 3.81 -14.26
CA LEU A 131 34.95 2.94 -13.48
C LEU A 131 35.59 1.86 -14.37
N GLY A 132 34.81 1.22 -15.25
CA GLY A 132 35.33 0.24 -16.20
C GLY A 132 36.31 0.83 -17.22
N GLN A 133 36.14 2.09 -17.63
CA GLN A 133 37.11 2.79 -18.48
C GLN A 133 38.40 3.11 -17.73
N GLU A 134 38.32 3.62 -16.50
CA GLU A 134 39.50 3.89 -15.69
C GLU A 134 40.26 2.62 -15.33
N ALA A 135 39.56 1.52 -15.01
CA ALA A 135 40.19 0.23 -14.75
C ALA A 135 41.02 -0.25 -15.96
N ARG A 136 40.47 -0.14 -17.18
CA ARG A 136 41.21 -0.47 -18.41
C ARG A 136 42.41 0.46 -18.65
N ARG A 137 42.30 1.74 -18.33
CA ARG A 137 43.44 2.68 -18.45
C ARG A 137 44.53 2.34 -17.43
N ALA A 138 44.15 1.99 -16.21
CA ALA A 138 45.09 1.57 -15.17
C ALA A 138 45.83 0.29 -15.58
N GLU A 139 45.12 -0.72 -16.10
CA GLU A 139 45.70 -1.97 -16.59
C GLU A 139 46.69 -1.74 -17.75
N GLN A 140 46.35 -0.85 -18.69
CA GLN A 140 47.26 -0.46 -19.77
C GLN A 140 48.49 0.28 -19.25
N ALA A 141 48.34 1.15 -18.25
CA ALA A 141 49.45 1.86 -17.65
C ALA A 141 50.37 0.91 -16.88
N GLU A 142 49.81 -0.03 -16.12
CA GLU A 142 50.55 -1.07 -15.40
C GLU A 142 51.34 -1.95 -16.36
N THR A 143 50.73 -2.39 -17.47
CA THR A 143 51.43 -3.17 -18.50
C THR A 143 52.60 -2.39 -19.10
N ARG A 144 52.43 -1.10 -19.39
CA ARG A 144 53.51 -0.24 -19.90
C ARG A 144 54.63 -0.07 -18.88
N LEU A 145 54.31 0.09 -17.59
CA LEU A 145 55.30 0.18 -16.52
C LEU A 145 56.12 -1.11 -16.41
N LEU A 146 55.48 -2.27 -16.51
CA LEU A 146 56.17 -3.56 -16.51
C LEU A 146 57.11 -3.72 -17.70
N ASP A 147 56.66 -3.35 -18.90
CA ASP A 147 57.50 -3.41 -20.11
C ASP A 147 58.67 -2.42 -20.04
N GLU A 148 58.44 -1.22 -19.53
CA GLU A 148 59.51 -0.22 -19.39
C GLU A 148 60.52 -0.64 -18.31
N SER A 149 60.06 -1.23 -17.19
CA SER A 149 60.93 -1.82 -16.17
C SER A 149 61.84 -2.89 -16.77
N ARG A 150 61.28 -3.81 -17.59
CA ARG A 150 62.09 -4.85 -18.26
C ARG A 150 63.13 -4.25 -19.21
N ARG A 151 62.77 -3.22 -19.99
CA ARG A 151 63.71 -2.53 -20.89
C ARG A 151 64.83 -1.83 -20.13
N LEU A 152 64.51 -1.27 -18.97
CA LEU A 152 65.48 -0.63 -18.09
C LEU A 152 66.43 -1.69 -17.52
N ASP A 153 65.93 -2.81 -17.01
CA ASP A 153 66.77 -3.93 -16.53
C ASP A 153 67.70 -4.47 -17.64
N ASP A 154 67.18 -4.64 -18.86
CA ASP A 154 67.97 -5.06 -20.03
C ASP A 154 69.04 -4.02 -20.42
N ALA A 155 68.72 -2.73 -20.32
CA ALA A 155 69.66 -1.64 -20.61
C ALA A 155 70.74 -1.54 -19.53
N GLU A 156 70.38 -1.69 -18.26
CA GLU A 156 71.32 -1.73 -17.13
C GLU A 156 72.26 -2.93 -17.25
N THR A 157 71.74 -4.11 -17.61
CA THR A 157 72.55 -5.31 -17.84
C THR A 157 73.56 -5.07 -18.97
N ARG A 158 73.11 -4.57 -20.12
CA ARG A 158 74.01 -4.24 -21.25
C ARG A 158 75.03 -3.15 -20.89
N ALA A 159 74.65 -2.16 -20.09
CA ALA A 159 75.58 -1.14 -19.62
C ALA A 159 76.64 -1.73 -18.69
N ALA A 160 76.27 -2.64 -17.79
CA ALA A 160 77.22 -3.35 -16.93
C ALA A 160 78.19 -4.21 -17.74
N GLU A 161 77.70 -4.98 -18.73
CA GLU A 161 78.53 -5.75 -19.65
C GLU A 161 79.49 -4.85 -20.45
N ALA A 162 79.02 -3.71 -20.95
CA ALA A 162 79.84 -2.73 -21.64
C ALA A 162 80.94 -2.13 -20.74
N ILE A 163 80.63 -1.85 -19.47
CA ILE A 163 81.61 -1.36 -18.50
C ILE A 163 82.70 -2.40 -18.25
N VAL A 164 82.33 -3.68 -18.08
CA VAL A 164 83.28 -4.79 -17.88
C VAL A 164 84.19 -4.95 -19.11
N THR A 165 83.62 -5.01 -20.31
CA THR A 165 84.40 -5.17 -21.55
C THR A 165 85.32 -3.98 -21.81
N VAL A 166 84.91 -2.75 -21.49
CA VAL A 166 85.80 -1.57 -21.57
C VAL A 166 86.96 -1.70 -20.59
N ALA A 167 86.71 -2.13 -19.34
CA ALA A 167 87.77 -2.33 -18.36
C ALA A 167 88.77 -3.44 -18.79
N GLU A 168 88.28 -4.52 -19.39
CA GLU A 168 89.11 -5.58 -19.97
C GLU A 168 89.97 -5.05 -21.13
N LEU A 169 89.38 -4.30 -22.07
CA LEU A 169 90.12 -3.70 -23.19
C LEU A 169 91.15 -2.64 -22.73
N GLU A 170 90.82 -1.85 -21.71
CA GLU A 170 91.75 -0.91 -21.10
C GLU A 170 92.96 -1.63 -20.47
N GLN A 171 92.73 -2.76 -19.80
CA GLN A 171 93.79 -3.61 -19.24
C GLN A 171 94.65 -4.22 -20.35
N GLU A 172 94.05 -4.78 -21.40
CA GLU A 172 94.77 -5.29 -22.57
C GLU A 172 95.62 -4.20 -23.24
N LEU A 173 95.12 -2.96 -23.35
CA LEU A 173 95.89 -1.82 -23.86
C LEU A 173 97.08 -1.46 -22.97
N VAL A 174 96.94 -1.55 -21.65
CA VAL A 174 98.04 -1.33 -20.70
C VAL A 174 99.11 -2.40 -20.88
N ASP A 175 98.71 -3.67 -20.96
CA ASP A 175 99.62 -4.80 -21.15
C ASP A 175 100.36 -4.72 -22.49
N LEU A 176 99.64 -4.44 -23.60
CA LEU A 176 100.25 -4.24 -24.93
C LEU A 176 101.22 -3.06 -24.97
N LYS A 177 100.92 -1.95 -24.27
CA LYS A 177 101.86 -0.82 -24.15
C LYS A 177 103.10 -1.20 -23.36
N ALA A 178 102.96 -1.97 -22.29
CA ALA A 178 104.09 -2.47 -21.50
C ALA A 178 104.97 -3.41 -22.34
N GLU A 179 104.38 -4.32 -23.11
CA GLU A 179 105.10 -5.17 -24.06
C GLU A 179 105.85 -4.34 -25.11
N LEU A 180 105.18 -3.36 -25.74
CA LEU A 180 105.80 -2.48 -26.74
C LEU A 180 107.01 -1.73 -26.15
N HIS A 181 106.89 -1.19 -24.94
CA HIS A 181 108.01 -0.56 -24.25
C HIS A 181 109.14 -1.55 -23.99
N ALA A 182 108.85 -2.77 -23.54
CA ALA A 182 109.86 -3.81 -23.35
C ALA A 182 110.59 -4.17 -24.66
N TRP A 183 109.88 -4.26 -25.78
CA TRP A 183 110.47 -4.46 -27.11
C TRP A 183 111.34 -3.29 -27.55
N GLN A 184 110.91 -2.05 -27.31
CA GLN A 184 111.68 -0.84 -27.62
C GLN A 184 112.96 -0.75 -26.78
N ASP A 185 112.86 -1.04 -25.48
CA ASP A 185 114.01 -1.10 -24.57
C ASP A 185 114.98 -2.20 -25.00
N ALA A 186 114.49 -3.38 -25.41
CA ALA A 186 115.32 -4.46 -25.94
C ALA A 186 116.02 -4.09 -27.27
N ALA A 187 115.35 -3.34 -28.15
CA ALA A 187 115.91 -2.87 -29.41
C ALA A 187 116.94 -1.74 -29.23
N THR A 188 116.79 -0.92 -28.20
CA THR A 188 117.70 0.20 -27.86
C THR A 188 118.78 -0.18 -26.86
N ALA A 189 118.70 -1.37 -26.25
CA ALA A 189 119.71 -1.90 -25.36
C ALA A 189 121.07 -2.00 -26.10
N PRO A 190 122.15 -1.40 -25.56
CA PRO A 190 123.46 -1.51 -26.17
C PRO A 190 123.87 -2.98 -26.19
N LYS A 191 124.35 -3.47 -27.35
CA LYS A 191 124.99 -4.78 -27.48
C LYS A 191 125.99 -4.91 -26.33
N ARG A 192 125.71 -5.81 -25.37
CA ARG A 192 126.72 -6.19 -24.39
C ARG A 192 127.92 -6.71 -25.17
N ALA A 193 129.00 -5.93 -25.14
CA ALA A 193 130.30 -6.38 -25.57
C ALA A 193 130.66 -7.58 -24.68
N THR A 194 130.66 -8.75 -25.30
CA THR A 194 131.28 -9.95 -24.79
C THR A 194 132.75 -9.64 -24.51
N ALA A 195 133.15 -9.78 -23.25
CA ALA A 195 134.53 -9.98 -22.83
C ALA A 195 134.64 -11.36 -22.23
#